data_AF-A0A380EJ46-F1
#
_entry.id   AF-A0A380EJ46-F1
#
_cell.length_a   1.000
_cell.length_b   1.000
_cell.length_c   1.000
_cell.angle_alpha   90.00
_cell.angle_beta   90.00
_cell.angle_gamma   90.00
#
_symmetry.space_group_name_H-M   'P 1'
#
loop_
_entity.id
_entity.type
_entity.pdbx_description
1 polymer ?
#
loop_
_entity_poly.entity_id
_entity_poly.type
_entity_poly.pdbx_seq_one_letter_code
_entity_poly.pdbx_strand_id
1 'polypeptide(L)' 'MLTQIPLARFGQDTDIANTVAFLASDKAKYITGQTIHVNGGMYM' A
#
# COMPACT_ATOMS: atom_id res chain seq x y z
N MET A 1 -0.36 0.66 -19.60
CA MET A 1 -0.07 0.22 -18.23
C MET A 1 -0.03 1.38 -17.26
N LEU A 2 0.80 2.41 -17.45
CA LEU A 2 0.84 3.56 -16.54
C LEU A 2 -0.51 4.30 -16.41
N THR A 3 -1.29 4.37 -17.50
CA THR A 3 -2.64 4.97 -17.53
C THR A 3 -3.68 4.23 -16.69
N GLN A 4 -3.39 3.00 -16.25
CA GLN A 4 -4.26 2.23 -15.36
C GLN A 4 -3.95 2.47 -13.88
N ILE A 5 -2.90 3.23 -13.57
CA ILE A 5 -2.52 3.58 -12.19
C ILE A 5 -3.00 5.01 -11.93
N PRO A 6 -4.02 5.23 -11.09
CA PRO A 6 -4.51 6.56 -10.75
C PRO A 6 -3.44 7.54 -10.26
N LEU A 7 -2.43 7.06 -9.52
CA LEU A 7 -1.30 7.89 -9.08
C LEU A 7 -0.29 8.25 -10.19
N ALA A 8 -0.49 7.77 -11.42
CA ALA A 8 0.32 8.05 -12.60
C ALA A 8 1.83 7.77 -12.46
N ARG A 9 2.21 6.89 -11.52
CA ARG A 9 3.57 6.42 -11.33
C ARG A 9 3.61 4.95 -10.95
N PHE A 10 4.73 4.29 -11.23
CA PHE A 10 4.98 2.99 -10.64
C PHE A 10 5.24 3.11 -9.13
N GLY A 11 4.87 2.07 -8.40
CA GLY A 11 5.24 1.92 -6.99
C GLY A 11 6.76 1.80 -6.86
N GLN A 12 7.27 2.28 -5.74
CA GLN A 12 8.64 2.07 -5.31
C GLN A 12 8.67 1.06 -4.17
N ASP A 13 9.83 0.46 -3.94
CA ASP A 13 10.11 -0.39 -2.78
C ASP A 13 9.73 0.28 -1.45
N THR A 14 9.97 1.59 -1.35
CA THR A 14 9.62 2.41 -0.19
C THR A 14 8.12 2.51 0.09
N ASP A 15 7.24 2.43 -0.92
CA ASP A 15 5.78 2.46 -0.72
C ASP A 15 5.31 1.22 0.06
N ILE A 16 5.88 0.05 -0.26
CA ILE A 16 5.63 -1.20 0.46
C ILE A 16 6.27 -1.16 1.85
N ALA A 17 7.55 -0.78 1.94
CA ALA A 17 8.29 -0.76 3.19
C ALA A 17 7.62 0.13 4.25
N ASN A 18 7.15 1.31 3.86
CA ASN A 18 6.43 2.22 4.75
C ASN A 18 5.10 1.64 5.22
N THR A 19 4.35 0.96 4.35
CA THR A 19 3.10 0.31 4.72
C THR A 19 3.34 -0.83 5.71
N VAL A 20 4.36 -1.65 5.47
CA VAL A 20 4.75 -2.74 6.39
C VAL A 20 5.21 -2.16 7.73
N ALA A 21 6.03 -1.11 7.73
CA ALA A 21 6.46 -0.44 8.96
C ALA A 21 5.28 0.11 9.77
N PHE A 22 4.27 0.68 9.11
CA PHE A 22 3.03 1.09 9.77
C PHE A 22 2.27 -0.11 10.37
N LEU A 23 2.05 -1.17 9.58
CA LEU A 23 1.32 -2.36 10.00
C LEU A 23 2.00 -3.12 11.15
N ALA A 24 3.33 -3.10 11.20
CA ALA A 24 4.11 -3.70 12.28
C ALA A 24 4.18 -2.82 13.55
N SER A 25 3.68 -1.58 13.50
CA SER A 25 3.72 -0.65 14.62
C SER A 25 2.44 -0.67 15.46
N ASP A 26 2.51 -0.12 16.68
CA ASP A 26 1.34 0.06 17.57
C ASP A 26 0.23 0.93 16.94
N LYS A 27 0.54 1.71 15.91
CA LYS A 27 -0.44 2.55 15.20
C LYS A 27 -1.49 1.71 14.47
N ALA A 28 -1.17 0.47 14.12
CA ALA A 28 -2.05 -0.45 13.42
C ALA A 28 -2.73 -1.49 14.34
N LYS A 29 -2.62 -1.36 15.67
CA LYS A 29 -3.02 -2.41 16.65
C LYS A 29 -4.46 -2.91 16.57
N TYR A 30 -5.35 -2.20 15.89
CA TYR A 30 -6.76 -2.56 15.73
C TYR A 30 -7.10 -3.07 14.32
N ILE A 31 -6.08 -3.26 13.47
CA ILE A 31 -6.22 -3.80 12.12
C ILE A 31 -5.81 -5.28 12.17
N THR A 32 -6.74 -6.18 11.88
CA THR A 32 -6.48 -7.61 11.81
C THR A 32 -7.32 -8.29 10.73
N GLY A 33 -6.78 -9.35 10.12
CA GLY A 33 -7.45 -10.12 9.07
C GLY A 33 -7.69 -9.36 7.76
N GLN A 34 -7.04 -8.21 7.56
CA GLN A 34 -7.22 -7.38 6.36
C GLN A 34 -6.11 -7.59 5.35
N THR A 35 -6.45 -7.49 4.06
CA THR A 35 -5.48 -7.35 2.97
C THR A 35 -5.43 -5.88 2.57
N ILE A 36 -4.23 -5.29 2.56
CA ILE A 36 -4.04 -3.89 2.13
C ILE A 36 -3.34 -3.88 0.77
N HIS A 37 -4.02 -3.32 -0.23
CA HIS A 37 -3.47 -3.13 -1.56
C HIS A 37 -2.65 -1.84 -1.64
N VAL A 38 -1.34 -1.98 -1.85
CA VAL A 38 -0.42 -0.85 -2.08
C VAL A 38 -0.04 -0.82 -3.55
N ASN A 39 -0.97 -0.38 -4.40
CA ASN A 39 -0.86 -0.53 -5.86
C ASN A 39 -1.10 0.77 -6.65
N GLY A 40 -1.10 1.92 -5.96
CA GLY A 40 -1.37 3.22 -6.58
C GLY A 40 -2.78 3.38 -7.17
N GLY A 41 -3.72 2.52 -6.77
CA GLY A 41 -5.12 2.51 -7.23
C GLY A 41 -5.39 1.63 -8.45
N MET A 42 -4.46 0.76 -8.83
CA MET A 42 -4.58 -0.05 -10.05
C MET A 42 -5.68 -1.12 -9.98
N TYR A 43 -5.98 -1.62 -8.77
CA TYR A 43 -7.02 -2.62 -8.50
C TYR A 43 -7.78 -2.24 -7.22
N MET A 44 -9.10 -2.48 -7.21
CA MET A 44 -10.00 -2.33 -6.06
C MET A 44 -10.54 -3.69 -5.61
#